data_AF-A0A1Z8NP26-F1
#
_entry.id   AF-A0A1Z8NP26-F1
#
_cell.length_a   1.000
_cell.length_b   1.000
_cell.length_c   1.000
_cell.angle_alpha   90.00
_cell.angle_beta   90.00
_cell.angle_gamma   90.00
#
_symmetry.space_group_name_H-M   'P 1'
#
loop_
_entity.id
_entity.type
_entity.pdbx_description
1 polymer ?
#
loop_
_entity_poly.entity_id
_entity_poly.type
_entity_poly.pdbx_seq_one_letter_code
_entity_poly.pdbx_strand_id
1 'polypeptide(L)'
;MPPSSMPGFSGTRVLVALGIGLLLGTAMAWFLFLIVLHTPADVHDSRLQAFLVMVVICGGLAGVVIETTRQLRASSSDPAYHQHWWAKNRVSRRRDGRS
;
A
#
# COMPACT_ATOMS: atom_id res chain seq x y z
N MET A 1 12.67 2.14 31.07
CA MET A 1 11.43 1.40 30.74
C MET A 1 11.34 1.27 29.23
N PRO A 2 11.29 0.06 28.66
CA PRO A 2 10.99 -0.10 27.24
C PRO A 2 9.54 0.38 26.97
N PRO A 3 9.26 1.06 25.84
CA PRO A 3 7.91 1.56 25.55
C PRO A 3 6.91 0.40 25.36
N SER A 4 5.79 0.47 26.08
CA SER A 4 4.82 -0.60 26.29
C SER A 4 3.66 -0.63 25.30
N SER A 5 3.90 -0.39 24.02
CA SER A 5 2.85 -0.55 23.00
C SER A 5 3.46 -1.00 21.68
N MET A 6 3.58 -2.32 21.51
CA MET A 6 3.72 -2.87 20.16
C MET A 6 2.49 -2.43 19.34
N PRO A 7 2.66 -1.90 18.12
CA PRO A 7 1.53 -1.55 17.27
C PRO A 7 0.71 -2.81 16.99
N GLY A 8 -0.47 -2.92 17.60
CA GLY A 8 -1.40 -4.01 17.31
C GLY A 8 -1.95 -3.92 15.89
N PHE A 9 -2.55 -5.01 15.42
CA PHE A 9 -3.27 -5.05 14.16
C PHE A 9 -4.38 -3.98 14.14
N SER A 10 -4.41 -3.14 13.10
CA SER A 10 -5.35 -2.04 12.96
C SER A 10 -6.17 -2.21 11.67
N GLY A 11 -7.42 -2.65 11.84
CA GLY A 11 -8.38 -2.79 10.74
C GLY A 11 -8.68 -1.46 10.03
N THR A 12 -8.70 -0.34 10.74
CA THR A 12 -8.89 0.99 10.14
C THR A 12 -7.80 1.33 9.14
N ARG A 13 -6.53 0.99 9.43
CA ARG A 13 -5.43 1.21 8.47
C ARG A 13 -5.58 0.33 7.23
N VAL A 14 -6.08 -0.89 7.38
CA VAL A 14 -6.39 -1.78 6.25
C VAL A 14 -7.51 -1.20 5.38
N LEU A 15 -8.56 -0.62 5.98
CA LEU A 15 -9.63 0.06 5.24
C LEU A 15 -9.11 1.30 4.48
N VAL A 16 -8.23 2.09 5.10
CA VAL A 16 -7.57 3.21 4.41
C VAL A 16 -6.72 2.71 3.24
N ALA A 17 -5.96 1.63 3.43
CA ALA A 17 -5.15 1.04 2.36
C ALA A 17 -6.02 0.47 1.23
N LEU A 18 -7.17 -0.13 1.55
CA LEU A 18 -8.18 -0.56 0.57
C LEU A 18 -8.70 0.65 -0.22
N GLY A 19 -9.06 1.74 0.46
CA GLY A 19 -9.54 2.97 -0.20
C GLY A 19 -8.50 3.57 -1.14
N ILE A 20 -7.23 3.62 -0.72
CA ILE A 20 -6.12 4.07 -1.57
C ILE A 20 -5.94 3.14 -2.77
N GLY A 21 -5.98 1.82 -2.55
CA GLY A 21 -5.86 0.81 -3.61
C GLY A 21 -6.98 0.92 -4.65
N LEU A 22 -8.22 1.13 -4.20
CA LEU A 22 -9.37 1.37 -5.07
C LEU A 22 -9.23 2.67 -5.86
N LEU A 23 -8.78 3.76 -5.22
CA LEU A 23 -8.58 5.04 -5.89
C LEU A 23 -7.53 4.92 -7.01
N LEU A 24 -6.42 4.25 -6.72
CA LEU A 24 -5.36 4.00 -7.70
C LEU A 24 -5.84 3.06 -8.82
N GLY A 25 -6.61 2.03 -8.47
CA GLY A 25 -7.24 1.12 -9.44
C GLY A 25 -8.21 1.84 -10.36
N THR A 26 -9.02 2.75 -9.83
CA THR A 26 -9.95 3.59 -10.61
C THR A 26 -9.20 4.56 -11.52
N ALA A 27 -8.12 5.19 -11.04
CA ALA A 27 -7.29 6.06 -11.87
C ALA A 27 -6.67 5.27 -13.05
N MET A 28 -6.19 4.06 -12.79
CA MET A 28 -5.67 3.16 -13.82
C MET A 28 -6.77 2.73 -14.81
N ALA A 29 -7.95 2.34 -14.32
CA ALA A 29 -9.09 1.98 -15.15
C ALA A 29 -9.53 3.15 -16.05
N TRP A 30 -9.57 4.37 -15.50
CA TRP A 30 -9.88 5.57 -16.27
C TRP A 30 -8.85 5.82 -17.38
N PHE A 31 -7.56 5.65 -17.07
CA PHE A 31 -6.51 5.78 -18.06
C PHE A 31 -6.66 4.77 -19.21
N LEU A 32 -6.97 3.51 -18.89
CA LEU A 32 -7.24 2.48 -19.89
C LEU A 32 -8.49 2.79 -20.72
N PHE A 33 -9.54 3.30 -20.08
CA PHE A 33 -10.74 3.76 -20.76
C PHE A 33 -10.45 4.88 -21.76
N LEU A 34 -9.63 5.86 -21.38
CA LEU A 34 -9.20 6.94 -22.29
C LEU A 34 -8.44 6.40 -23.50
N ILE A 35 -7.57 5.40 -23.32
CA ILE A 35 -6.85 4.78 -24.43
C ILE A 35 -7.83 4.11 -25.40
N VAL A 36 -8.78 3.34 -24.88
CA VAL A 36 -9.77 2.65 -25.71
C VAL A 36 -10.69 3.65 -26.41
N LEU A 37 -11.06 4.75 -25.75
CA LEU A 37 -11.89 5.78 -26.35
C LEU A 37 -11.21 6.48 -27.55
N HIS A 38 -9.88 6.64 -27.49
CA HIS A 38 -9.09 7.29 -28.54
C HIS A 38 -8.48 6.30 -29.55
N THR A 39 -8.61 5.00 -29.32
CA THR A 39 -8.11 3.95 -30.20
C THR A 39 -9.31 3.29 -30.88
N PRO A 40 -9.41 3.27 -32.22
CA PRO A 40 -10.49 2.58 -32.92
C PRO A 40 -10.28 1.06 -32.80
N ALA A 41 -10.61 0.50 -31.64
CA ALA A 41 -10.58 -0.92 -31.35
C ALA A 41 -12.03 -1.39 -31.17
N ASP A 42 -12.46 -2.35 -32.00
CA ASP A 42 -13.74 -3.04 -31.83
C ASP A 42 -13.66 -3.93 -30.58
N VAL A 43 -13.91 -3.32 -29.42
CA VAL A 43 -13.98 -4.02 -28.14
C VAL A 43 -15.42 -4.03 -27.67
N HIS A 44 -15.98 -5.23 -27.44
CA HIS A 44 -17.30 -5.37 -26.84
C HIS A 44 -17.35 -4.69 -25.46
N ASP A 45 -18.29 -3.76 -25.28
CA ASP A 45 -18.44 -2.93 -24.07
C ASP A 45 -18.46 -3.75 -22.77
N SER A 46 -19.12 -4.91 -22.77
CA SER A 46 -19.24 -5.76 -21.58
C SER A 46 -17.90 -6.37 -21.13
N ARG A 47 -17.03 -6.70 -22.09
CA ARG A 47 -15.68 -7.23 -21.79
C ARG A 47 -14.77 -6.14 -21.27
N LEU A 48 -14.86 -4.95 -21.84
CA LEU A 48 -14.12 -3.78 -21.38
C LEU A 48 -14.55 -3.41 -19.95
N GLN A 49 -15.85 -3.35 -19.67
CA GLN A 49 -16.36 -3.07 -18.32
C GLN A 49 -15.90 -4.12 -17.30
N ALA A 50 -16.01 -5.42 -17.62
CA ALA A 50 -15.55 -6.48 -16.72
C ALA A 50 -14.06 -6.37 -16.42
N PHE A 51 -13.25 -6.04 -17.43
CA PHE A 51 -11.81 -5.82 -17.27
C PHE A 51 -11.51 -4.62 -16.37
N LEU A 52 -12.18 -3.47 -16.59
CA LEU A 52 -11.98 -2.27 -15.79
C LEU A 52 -12.39 -2.49 -14.32
N VAL A 53 -13.51 -3.18 -14.08
CA VAL A 53 -13.95 -3.56 -12.72
C VAL A 53 -12.93 -4.48 -12.05
N MET A 54 -12.40 -5.47 -12.78
CA MET A 54 -11.36 -6.36 -12.28
C MET A 54 -10.10 -5.59 -11.86
N VAL A 55 -9.65 -4.63 -12.68
CA VAL A 55 -8.48 -3.77 -12.36
C VAL A 55 -8.70 -3.00 -11.06
N VAL A 56 -9.88 -2.42 -10.85
CA VAL A 56 -10.22 -1.70 -9.62
C VAL A 56 -10.17 -2.62 -8.41
N ILE A 57 -10.82 -3.79 -8.49
CA ILE A 57 -10.83 -4.78 -7.38
C ILE A 57 -9.42 -5.24 -7.05
N CYS A 58 -8.59 -5.54 -8.07
CA CYS A 58 -7.19 -5.92 -7.88
C CYS A 58 -6.39 -4.81 -7.19
N GLY A 59 -6.59 -3.55 -7.54
CA GLY A 59 -5.96 -2.41 -6.87
C GLY A 59 -6.32 -2.34 -5.38
N GLY A 60 -7.60 -2.52 -5.05
CA GLY A 60 -8.08 -2.58 -3.68
C GLY A 60 -7.45 -3.74 -2.88
N LEU A 61 -7.48 -4.96 -3.45
CA LEU A 61 -6.87 -6.14 -2.83
C LEU A 61 -5.36 -5.97 -2.62
N ALA A 62 -4.64 -5.40 -3.59
CA ALA A 62 -3.22 -5.10 -3.45
C ALA A 62 -2.95 -4.16 -2.27
N GLY A 63 -3.76 -3.11 -2.11
CA GLY A 63 -3.68 -2.19 -0.96
C GLY A 63 -3.85 -2.91 0.37
N VAL A 64 -4.85 -3.79 0.47
CA VAL A 64 -5.08 -4.63 1.66
C VAL A 64 -3.88 -5.51 1.96
N VAL A 65 -3.36 -6.26 0.99
CA VAL A 65 -2.23 -7.18 1.17
C VAL A 65 -0.95 -6.45 1.60
N ILE A 66 -0.68 -5.28 1.03
CA ILE A 66 0.49 -4.48 1.39
C ILE A 66 0.40 -4.04 2.86
N GLU A 67 -0.76 -3.54 3.29
CA GLU A 67 -0.94 -3.05 4.66
C GLU A 67 -0.99 -4.17 5.69
N THR A 68 -1.63 -5.30 5.40
CA THR A 68 -1.63 -6.47 6.30
C THR A 68 -0.21 -7.02 6.44
N THR A 69 0.55 -7.10 5.35
CA THR A 69 1.96 -7.50 5.39
C THR A 69 2.82 -6.48 6.13
N ARG A 70 2.51 -5.17 6.04
CA ARG A 70 3.19 -4.13 6.84
C ARG A 70 2.90 -4.31 8.33
N GLN A 71 1.66 -4.59 8.70
CA GLN A 71 1.27 -4.82 10.08
C GLN A 71 1.86 -6.11 10.65
N LEU A 72 1.87 -7.21 9.90
CA LEU A 72 2.53 -8.46 10.28
C LEU A 72 4.03 -8.26 10.51
N ARG A 73 4.68 -7.52 9.60
CA ARG A 73 6.08 -7.13 9.75
C ARG A 73 6.33 -6.24 10.97
N ALA A 74 5.41 -5.34 11.29
CA ALA A 74 5.51 -4.47 12.48
C ALA A 74 5.27 -5.21 13.80
N SER A 75 4.38 -6.21 13.80
CA SER A 75 4.04 -7.05 14.96
C SER A 75 5.02 -8.21 15.18
N SER A 76 5.94 -8.43 14.25
CA SER A 76 6.99 -9.44 14.36
C SER A 76 7.93 -9.12 15.55
N SER A 77 8.09 -10.10 16.43
CA SER A 77 9.00 -10.07 17.58
C SER A 77 10.46 -10.32 17.21
N ASP A 78 10.77 -10.56 15.92
CA ASP A 78 12.13 -10.85 15.47
C ASP A 78 13.04 -9.62 15.67
N PRO A 79 14.10 -9.72 16.52
CA PRO A 79 15.01 -8.61 16.77
C PRO A 79 15.69 -8.10 15.50
N ALA A 80 15.87 -8.94 14.47
CA ALA A 80 16.50 -8.56 13.20
C ALA A 80 15.69 -7.49 12.44
N TYR A 81 14.35 -7.53 12.55
CA TYR A 81 13.46 -6.61 11.83
C TYR A 81 13.48 -5.19 12.42
N HIS A 82 13.79 -5.05 13.71
CA HIS A 82 13.89 -3.76 14.40
C HIS A 82 15.27 -3.08 14.24
N GLN A 83 16.33 -3.81 13.87
CA GLN A 83 17.69 -3.25 13.86
C GLN A 83 17.89 -2.09 12.87
N HIS A 84 17.17 -2.09 11.75
CA HIS A 84 17.32 -1.04 10.74
C HIS A 84 16.87 0.35 11.25
N TRP A 85 15.83 0.41 12.10
CA TRP A 85 15.37 1.67 12.68
C TRP A 85 16.33 2.21 13.75
N TRP A 86 16.93 1.32 14.54
CA TRP A 86 17.86 1.67 15.61
C TRP A 86 19.24 2.09 15.08
N ALA A 87 19.65 1.57 13.92
CA ALA A 87 20.88 2.00 13.24
C ALA A 87 20.75 3.44 12.70
N LYS A 88 19.60 3.79 12.08
CA LYS A 88 19.36 5.12 11.51
C LYS A 88 19.31 6.23 12.57
N ASN A 89 18.68 5.98 13.71
CA ASN A 89 18.58 6.96 14.80
C ASN A 89 19.90 7.20 15.56
N ARG A 90 20.79 6.19 15.63
CA ARG A 90 22.13 6.36 16.22
C ARG A 90 23.05 7.24 15.38
N VAL A 91 22.89 7.21 14.06
CA VAL A 91 23.66 8.09 13.16
C VAL A 91 23.20 9.54 13.28
N SER A 92 21.90 9.81 13.38
CA SER A 92 21.39 11.17 13.54
C SER A 92 21.85 11.82 14.85
N ARG A 93 21.82 11.09 15.97
CA ARG A 93 22.26 11.63 17.28
C ARG A 93 23.76 11.91 17.37
N ARG A 94 24.60 11.26 16.56
CA ARG A 94 26.05 11.54 16.54
C ARG A 94 26.40 12.79 15.73
N ARG A 95 25.48 13.30 14.89
CA ARG A 95 25.68 14.51 14.08
C ARG A 95 25.36 15.79 14.85
N ASP A 96 24.37 15.75 15.74
CA ASP A 96 23.96 16.91 16.55
C ASP A 96 24.78 17.12 17.83
N GLY A 97 25.59 16.14 18.24
CA GLY A 97 26.46 16.25 19.42
C GLY A 97 27.85 16.81 19.13
N ARG A 98 28.06 17.42 17.95
CA ARG A 98 29.36 17.91 17.49
C ARG A 98 29.20 19.30 16.85
N SER A 99 28.71 20.25 17.63
CA SER A 99 28.68 21.69 17.33
C SER A 99 29.03 22.47 18.57
#